data_AF-A0A833FV96-F1
#
_entry.id   AF-A0A833FV96-F1
#
_cell.length_a   1.000
_cell.length_b   1.000
_cell.length_c   1.000
_cell.angle_alpha   90.00
_cell.angle_beta   90.00
_cell.angle_gamma   90.00
#
_symmetry.space_group_name_H-M   'P 1'
#
loop_
_entity.id
_entity.type
_entity.pdbx_description
1 polymer ?
#
loop_
_entity_poly.entity_id
_entity_poly.type
_entity_poly.pdbx_seq_one_letter_code
_entity_poly.pdbx_strand_id
1 'polypeptide(L)' 'MGLRPWFYSLRIKEEIFWLWRLVDSQGEEIEILLQKRRNAKAVIRFLKKALHQVGGLPRVM' A
#
# COMPACT_ATOMS: atom_id res chain seq x y z
N MET A 1 -19.23 -0.18 -11.40
CA MET A 1 -18.90 -1.43 -10.68
C MET A 1 -17.62 -2.00 -11.27
N GLY A 2 -16.47 -1.62 -10.73
CA GLY A 2 -15.17 -2.06 -11.26
C GLY A 2 -14.19 -2.02 -10.10
N LEU A 3 -13.94 -3.17 -9.49
CA LEU A 3 -12.89 -3.32 -8.49
C LEU A 3 -11.56 -3.13 -9.21
N ARG A 4 -11.08 -1.87 -9.22
CA ARG A 4 -9.73 -1.55 -9.68
C ARG A 4 -8.74 -2.34 -8.80
N PRO A 5 -7.71 -2.98 -9.38
CA PRO A 5 -6.80 -3.81 -8.62
C PRO A 5 -6.13 -3.01 -7.49
N TRP A 6 -6.02 -3.62 -6.32
CA TRP A 6 -5.48 -3.01 -5.09
C TRP A 6 -3.97 -2.70 -5.12
N PHE A 7 -3.32 -2.78 -6.29
CA PHE A 7 -1.91 -2.46 -6.50
C PHE A 7 -1.71 -1.88 -7.90
N TYR A 8 -0.91 -0.83 -8.05
CA TYR A 8 -0.65 -0.18 -9.34
C TYR A 8 0.82 -0.40 -9.77
N SER A 9 1.05 -0.54 -11.07
CA SER A 9 2.40 -0.42 -11.64
C SER A 9 2.62 0.99 -12.15
N LEU A 10 3.67 1.65 -11.67
CA LEU A 10 4.08 2.97 -12.13
C LEU A 10 5.36 2.84 -12.96
N ARG A 11 5.42 3.55 -14.09
CA ARG A 11 6.65 3.64 -14.88
C ARG A 11 7.35 4.96 -14.54
N ILE A 12 8.56 4.87 -13.99
CA ILE A 12 9.37 6.03 -13.60
C ILE A 12 10.74 5.86 -14.24
N LYS A 13 11.15 6.83 -15.07
CA LYS A 13 12.42 6.77 -15.82
C LYS A 13 12.64 5.41 -16.49
N GLU A 14 11.63 4.95 -17.21
CA GLU A 14 11.60 3.67 -17.94
C GLU A 14 11.61 2.39 -17.08
N GLU A 15 11.73 2.51 -15.77
CA GLU A 15 11.64 1.37 -14.86
C GLU A 15 10.23 1.20 -14.30
N ILE A 16 9.83 -0.07 -14.06
CA ILE A 16 8.54 -0.40 -13.45
C ILE A 16 8.70 -0.47 -11.93
N PHE A 17 7.81 0.22 -11.24
CA PHE A 17 7.66 0.20 -9.80
C PHE A 17 6.26 -0.29 -9.42
N TRP A 18 6.18 -0.87 -8.24
CA TRP A 18 4.97 -1.39 -7.61
C TRP A 18 4.52 -0.44 -6.52
N LEU A 19 3.35 0.14 -6.71
CA LEU A 19 2.70 1.04 -5.77
C LEU A 19 1.73 0.24 -4.88
N TRP A 20 1.98 0.29 -3.59
CA TRP A 20 1.13 -0.25 -2.54
C TRP A 20 0.49 0.92 -1.82
N ARG A 21 -0.84 0.93 -1.74
CA ARG A 21 -1.60 2.00 -1.09
C ARG A 21 -2.31 1.41 0.11
N LEU A 22 -2.14 2.03 1.27
CA LEU A 22 -3.01 1.82 2.42
C LEU A 22 -4.16 2.80 2.30
N VAL A 23 -5.36 2.28 2.12
CA VAL A 23 -6.59 3.08 2.13
C VAL A 23 -7.44 2.65 3.31
N ASP A 24 -8.17 3.60 3.88
CA ASP A 24 -9.12 3.35 4.96
C ASP A 24 -10.46 2.81 4.42
N SER A 25 -11.43 2.60 5.31
CA SER A 25 -12.76 2.11 4.93
C SER A 25 -13.60 3.11 4.14
N GLN A 26 -13.24 4.40 4.18
CA GLN A 26 -13.87 5.47 3.39
C GLN A 26 -13.17 5.69 2.04
N GLY A 27 -12.07 4.96 1.78
CA GLY A 27 -11.26 5.09 0.58
C GLY A 27 -10.25 6.24 0.63
N GLU A 28 -10.03 6.83 1.81
CA GLU A 28 -8.99 7.83 2.04
C GLU A 28 -7.62 7.17 2.09
N GLU A 29 -6.63 7.79 1.42
CA GLU A 29 -5.28 7.27 1.34
C GLU A 29 -4.49 7.64 2.58
N ILE A 30 -4.13 6.65 3.38
CA ILE A 30 -3.40 6.83 4.64
C ILE A 30 -1.89 6.83 4.38
N GLU A 31 -1.41 5.93 3.53
CA GLU A 31 0.03 5.70 3.38
C GLU A 31 0.39 5.02 2.04
N ILE A 32 1.58 5.33 1.51
CA ILE A 32 2.03 4.86 0.18
C ILE A 32 3.41 4.23 0.26
N LEU A 33 3.58 3.06 -0.34
CA LEU A 33 4.88 2.43 -0.55
C LEU A 33 5.14 2.14 -2.02
N LEU A 34 6.26 2.64 -2.53
CA LEU A 34 6.75 2.36 -3.87
C LEU A 34 7.93 1.40 -3.83
N GLN A 35 7.90 0.31 -4.61
CA GLN A 35 8.98 -0.67 -4.65
C GLN A 35 9.34 -1.08 -6.07
N LYS A 36 10.64 -1.18 -6.38
CA LYS A 36 11.11 -1.71 -7.67
C LYS A 36 10.78 -3.20 -7.85
N ARG A 37 10.68 -3.97 -6.75
CA ARG A 37 10.32 -5.40 -6.73
C ARG A 37 9.06 -5.63 -5.90
N ARG A 38 8.21 -6.57 -6.29
CA ARG A 38 7.05 -7.00 -5.49
C ARG A 38 7.53 -7.73 -4.23
N ASN A 39 7.54 -7.07 -3.07
CA ASN A 39 7.92 -7.67 -1.80
C ASN A 39 6.83 -7.47 -0.74
N ALA A 40 5.86 -8.38 -0.71
CA ALA A 40 4.74 -8.33 0.22
C ALA A 40 5.17 -8.31 1.69
N LYS A 41 6.28 -8.97 2.06
CA LYS A 41 6.79 -8.97 3.45
C LYS A 41 7.27 -7.59 3.89
N ALA A 42 7.90 -6.85 2.98
CA ALA A 42 8.28 -5.46 3.24
C ALA A 42 7.05 -4.56 3.40
N VAL A 43 6.04 -4.75 2.55
CA VAL A 43 4.76 -4.04 2.62
C VAL A 43 4.08 -4.29 3.97
N ILE A 44 3.93 -5.55 4.40
CA ILE A 44 3.29 -5.88 5.69
C ILE A 44 4.01 -5.20 6.87
N ARG A 45 5.35 -5.19 6.87
CA ARG A 45 6.11 -4.52 7.94
C ARG A 45 5.91 -3.02 7.93
N PHE A 46 5.92 -2.42 6.75
CA PHE A 46 5.67 -0.99 6.55
C PHE A 46 4.26 -0.61 7.04
N LEU A 47 3.23 -1.35 6.61
CA LEU A 47 1.85 -1.13 7.02
C LEU A 47 1.66 -1.29 8.53
N LYS A 48 2.22 -2.34 9.15
CA LYS A 48 2.17 -2.49 10.61
C LYS A 48 2.79 -1.32 11.36
N LYS A 49 3.90 -0.78 10.86
CA LYS A 49 4.57 0.38 11.46
C LYS A 49 3.74 1.65 11.29
N ALA A 50 3.12 1.85 10.13
CA ALA A 50 2.21 2.98 9.89
C ALA A 50 0.99 2.90 10.82
N LEU A 51 0.36 1.74 10.91
CA LEU A 51 -0.79 1.46 11.77
C LEU A 51 -0.50 1.68 13.26
N HIS A 52 0.68 1.25 13.73
CA HIS A 52 1.13 1.52 15.10
C HIS A 52 1.30 3.03 15.38
N GLN A 53 1.78 3.81 14.41
CA GLN A 53 1.97 5.25 14.57
C GLN A 53 0.64 6.01 14.64
N VAL A 54 -0.37 5.57 13.87
CA VAL A 54 -1.71 6.19 13.87
C VAL A 54 -2.63 5.67 14.98
N GLY A 55 -2.16 4.77 15.85
CA GLY A 55 -2.94 4.21 16.96
C GLY A 55 -4.07 3.25 16.53
N GLY A 56 -4.12 2.87 15.25
CA GLY A 56 -5.17 2.05 14.67
C GLY A 56 -4.76 0.59 14.54
N LEU A 57 -5.43 -0.31 15.28
CA LEU A 57 -5.40 -1.74 14.93
C LEU A 57 -6.10 -1.93 13.57
N PRO A 58 -5.49 -2.62 12.60
CA PRO A 58 -6.18 -2.95 11.35
C PRO A 58 -7.37 -3.85 11.70
N ARG A 59 -8.59 -3.31 11.65
CA ARG A 59 -9.81 -4.13 11.66
C ARG A 59 -9.98 -4.69 10.26
N VAL A 60 -9.22 -5.74 9.97
CA VAL A 60 -9.43 -6.84 9.03
C VAL A 60 -8.06 -7.51 8.86
N MET A 61 -7.95 -8.76 9.34
CA MET A 61 -6.94 -9.74 8.93
C MET A 61 -7.59 -10.73 7.98
#